data_AF-A0A7M7IV30-F1
#
_entry.id   AF-A0A7M7IV30-F1
#
_cell.length_a   1.000
_cell.length_b   1.000
_cell.length_c   1.000
_cell.angle_alpha   90.00
_cell.angle_beta   90.00
_cell.angle_gamma   90.00
#
_symmetry.space_group_name_H-M   'P 1'
#
loop_
_entity.id
_entity.type
_entity.pdbx_description
1 polymer ?
#
loop_
_entity_poly.entity_id
_entity_poly.type
_entity_poly.pdbx_seq_one_letter_code
_entity_poly.pdbx_strand_id
1 'polypeptide(L)'
;MLAYRLLLPVLLLALAAAGGPPRTTLAHISRQLNIQPGGDLAPTHQKAIIHQVNIDELIDENIGAIREALFELDPTDLVDVKFPVTPHIYMDLHTGWLQNLSLLKRAGRSALTYTNRLITADLTLGWDEIAFDYRYLLRVLLITRQGDLHGQLSQLKVNVVIDVDLDSYQVTLRRLSLNQSGKVTISLEGHILDKIYNLVLKALTKVCKQLIMNTIQSKASNIVQSKMDEINEKIGKNHNVVFTFVNLVEAEPVPAIVYED
;
A
#
# COMPACT_ATOMS: atom_id res chain seq x y z
N MET A 1 26.26 -19.32 3.07
CA MET A 1 25.40 -20.46 3.46
C MET A 1 24.26 -20.07 4.41
N LEU A 2 24.53 -19.30 5.47
CA LEU A 2 23.51 -18.80 6.42
C LEU A 2 22.57 -17.73 5.84
N ALA A 3 23.03 -16.87 4.92
CA ALA A 3 22.26 -15.73 4.39
C ALA A 3 20.96 -16.13 3.65
N TYR A 4 20.91 -17.33 3.06
CA TYR A 4 19.80 -17.76 2.20
C TYR A 4 18.68 -18.48 3.00
N ARG A 5 18.94 -18.92 4.24
CA ARG A 5 17.87 -19.33 5.19
C ARG A 5 17.22 -18.15 5.93
N LEU A 6 17.84 -16.96 5.85
CA LEU A 6 17.39 -15.73 6.50
C LEU A 6 16.53 -14.83 5.59
N LEU A 7 16.78 -14.81 4.28
CA LEU A 7 16.12 -13.89 3.34
C LEU A 7 14.70 -14.27 2.89
N LEU A 8 14.41 -15.56 2.91
CA LEU A 8 13.16 -16.14 2.46
C LEU A 8 11.98 -15.89 3.41
N PRO A 9 12.14 -16.07 4.74
CA PRO A 9 11.19 -15.55 5.70
C PRO A 9 11.19 -14.02 5.76
N VAL A 10 12.29 -13.31 5.46
CA VAL A 10 12.35 -11.84 5.47
C VAL A 10 11.53 -11.20 4.35
N LEU A 11 11.37 -11.89 3.21
CA LEU A 11 10.53 -11.42 2.11
C LEU A 11 9.05 -11.80 2.28
N LEU A 12 8.82 -12.94 2.93
CA LEU A 12 7.54 -13.33 3.53
C LEU A 12 7.12 -12.41 4.68
N LEU A 13 8.08 -11.91 5.46
CA LEU A 13 7.93 -10.98 6.56
C LEU A 13 7.90 -9.53 6.11
N ALA A 14 8.43 -9.13 4.95
CA ALA A 14 8.19 -7.82 4.35
C ALA A 14 6.77 -7.71 3.79
N LEU A 15 6.12 -8.85 3.62
CA LEU A 15 4.72 -9.00 3.26
C LEU A 15 3.82 -9.33 4.45
N ALA A 16 4.31 -10.00 5.49
CA ALA A 16 3.69 -10.11 6.81
C ALA A 16 4.13 -8.98 7.77
N ALA A 17 4.82 -7.95 7.26
CA ALA A 17 5.43 -6.79 7.94
C ALA A 17 4.37 -5.78 8.36
N ALA A 18 3.31 -6.30 8.93
CA ALA A 18 2.26 -5.55 9.54
C ALA A 18 1.70 -6.35 10.74
N GLY A 19 2.12 -7.58 11.02
CA GLY A 19 1.61 -8.25 12.22
C GLY A 19 2.13 -9.66 12.40
N GLY A 20 3.26 -9.79 13.10
CA GLY A 20 3.71 -11.03 13.75
C GLY A 20 4.04 -12.25 12.87
N PRO A 21 4.77 -13.24 13.40
CA PRO A 21 5.11 -14.46 12.67
C PRO A 21 3.95 -15.47 12.65
N PRO A 22 3.65 -16.14 11.52
CA PRO A 22 2.67 -17.22 11.48
C PRO A 22 3.17 -18.47 12.24
N ARG A 23 2.25 -19.14 12.94
CA ARG A 23 2.48 -20.34 13.77
C ARG A 23 2.79 -21.63 12.99
N THR A 24 2.94 -21.56 11.67
CA THR A 24 3.20 -22.74 10.84
C THR A 24 4.43 -22.56 9.95
N THR A 25 5.56 -22.99 10.52
CA THR A 25 6.60 -23.81 9.88
C THR A 25 7.56 -23.16 8.86
N LEU A 26 8.57 -22.44 9.37
CA LEU A 26 9.83 -22.12 8.67
C LEU A 26 10.50 -23.35 8.00
N ALA A 27 10.33 -24.54 8.60
CA ALA A 27 10.86 -25.78 8.06
C ALA A 27 10.11 -26.28 6.80
N HIS A 28 8.88 -25.83 6.57
CA HIS A 28 8.08 -26.22 5.41
C HIS A 28 8.43 -25.37 4.18
N ILE A 29 8.58 -24.06 4.39
CA ILE A 29 8.95 -23.09 3.34
C ILE A 29 10.40 -23.31 2.88
N SER A 30 11.32 -23.54 3.83
CA SER A 30 12.72 -23.85 3.51
C SER A 30 12.90 -25.18 2.75
N ARG A 31 12.01 -26.16 3.00
CA ARG A 31 11.95 -27.43 2.24
C ARG A 31 11.41 -27.22 0.83
N GLN A 32 10.39 -26.39 0.68
CA GLN A 32 9.80 -26.09 -0.63
C GLN A 32 10.76 -25.30 -1.53
N LEU A 33 11.64 -24.46 -0.97
CA LEU A 33 12.53 -23.63 -1.78
C LEU A 33 13.93 -24.23 -2.01
N ASN A 34 14.19 -25.44 -1.49
CA ASN A 34 15.40 -26.26 -1.63
C ASN A 34 16.74 -25.49 -1.72
N ILE A 35 17.12 -24.82 -0.64
CA ILE A 35 18.36 -24.04 -0.58
C ILE A 35 19.46 -24.86 0.13
N GLN A 36 20.19 -25.58 -0.70
CA GLN A 36 21.57 -26.04 -0.58
C GLN A 36 22.65 -25.08 -0.07
N PRO A 37 23.23 -25.20 1.13
CA PRO A 37 24.49 -24.56 1.43
C PRO A 37 25.62 -25.32 0.68
N GLY A 38 26.26 -24.69 -0.32
CA GLY A 38 27.24 -25.34 -1.22
C GLY A 38 28.53 -25.87 -0.58
N GLY A 39 28.68 -27.20 -0.53
CA GLY A 39 30.00 -27.85 -0.46
C GLY A 39 30.37 -28.35 -1.85
N ASP A 40 31.59 -28.06 -2.30
CA ASP A 40 32.16 -28.62 -3.52
C ASP A 40 32.13 -30.15 -3.47
N LEU A 41 31.62 -30.77 -4.55
CA LEU A 41 32.23 -31.87 -5.30
C LEU A 41 31.29 -32.40 -6.41
N ALA A 42 31.76 -32.29 -7.66
CA ALA A 42 31.35 -32.94 -8.92
C ALA A 42 29.94 -32.62 -9.52
N PRO A 43 29.85 -32.43 -10.86
CA PRO A 43 28.59 -32.10 -11.52
C PRO A 43 27.77 -33.38 -11.71
N THR A 44 27.00 -33.75 -10.69
CA THR A 44 25.92 -34.73 -10.88
C THR A 44 24.70 -33.95 -11.36
N HIS A 45 24.12 -34.35 -12.50
CA HIS A 45 22.86 -33.80 -13.03
C HIS A 45 21.71 -34.03 -12.03
N GLN A 46 21.65 -33.20 -10.98
CA GLN A 46 20.54 -33.16 -10.06
C GLN A 46 19.45 -32.34 -10.74
N LYS A 47 18.46 -33.05 -11.31
CA LYS A 47 17.26 -32.46 -11.88
C LYS A 47 16.62 -31.58 -10.80
N ALA A 48 16.71 -30.26 -10.95
CA ALA A 48 16.12 -29.32 -10.01
C ALA A 48 14.61 -29.59 -9.93
N ILE A 49 14.15 -30.13 -8.81
CA ILE A 49 12.72 -30.22 -8.51
C ILE A 49 12.30 -28.81 -8.14
N ILE A 50 11.72 -28.09 -9.09
CA ILE A 50 11.11 -26.80 -8.85
C ILE A 50 9.77 -27.08 -8.17
N HIS A 51 9.71 -26.94 -6.85
CA HIS A 51 8.41 -26.81 -6.19
C HIS A 51 7.85 -25.44 -6.55
N GLN A 52 6.79 -25.44 -7.33
CA GLN A 52 6.03 -24.23 -7.62
C GLN A 52 5.37 -23.78 -6.31
N VAL A 53 5.91 -22.72 -5.69
CA VAL A 53 5.29 -22.10 -4.52
C VAL A 53 4.05 -21.33 -5.00
N ASN A 54 2.89 -21.64 -4.44
CA ASN A 54 1.67 -20.91 -4.71
C ASN A 54 1.69 -19.59 -3.92
N ILE A 55 2.11 -18.51 -4.57
CA ILE A 55 2.21 -17.19 -3.94
C ILE A 55 0.85 -16.67 -3.50
N ASP A 56 -0.24 -17.05 -4.17
CA ASP A 56 -1.58 -16.64 -3.77
C ASP A 56 -1.94 -17.18 -2.38
N GLU A 57 -1.66 -18.46 -2.12
CA GLU A 57 -1.91 -19.11 -0.83
C GLU A 57 -1.03 -18.50 0.27
N LEU A 58 0.24 -18.22 -0.07
CA LEU A 58 1.16 -17.55 0.83
C LEU A 58 0.66 -16.18 1.28
N ILE A 59 0.12 -15.38 0.35
CA ILE A 59 -0.48 -14.09 0.66
C ILE A 59 -1.75 -14.27 1.48
N ASP A 60 -2.61 -15.22 1.14
CA ASP A 60 -3.86 -15.47 1.88
C ASP A 60 -3.60 -15.91 3.33
N GLU A 61 -2.56 -16.70 3.58
CA GLU A 61 -2.14 -17.10 4.94
C GLU A 61 -1.57 -15.92 5.76
N ASN A 62 -0.97 -14.93 5.09
CA ASN A 62 -0.30 -13.80 5.74
C ASN A 62 -1.12 -12.50 5.69
N ILE A 63 -2.25 -12.45 4.97
CA ILE A 63 -3.07 -11.24 4.86
C ILE A 63 -3.57 -10.76 6.23
N GLY A 64 -3.80 -11.69 7.17
CA GLY A 64 -4.20 -11.38 8.55
C GLY A 64 -3.18 -10.51 9.27
N ALA A 65 -1.88 -10.80 9.10
CA ALA A 65 -0.79 -9.98 9.60
C ALA A 65 -0.85 -8.57 9.01
N ILE A 66 -1.16 -8.45 7.71
CA ILE A 66 -1.27 -7.14 7.06
C ILE A 66 -2.40 -6.30 7.64
N ARG A 67 -3.54 -6.95 7.88
CA ARG A 67 -4.69 -6.31 8.52
C ARG A 67 -4.37 -5.83 9.92
N GLU A 68 -3.54 -6.56 10.66
CA GLU A 68 -3.20 -6.22 12.05
C GLU A 68 -2.42 -4.89 12.17
N ALA A 69 -1.41 -4.59 11.35
CA ALA A 69 -0.77 -3.25 11.46
C ALA A 69 -1.65 -2.17 10.85
N LEU A 70 -2.46 -2.51 9.84
CA LEU A 70 -3.40 -1.53 9.32
C LEU A 70 -4.46 -1.18 10.37
N PHE A 71 -4.79 -2.10 11.29
CA PHE A 71 -5.71 -1.84 12.39
C PHE A 71 -5.21 -0.74 13.33
N GLU A 72 -3.90 -0.67 13.60
CA GLU A 72 -3.32 0.43 14.40
C GLU A 72 -3.39 1.80 13.70
N LEU A 73 -3.64 1.81 12.39
CA LEU A 73 -3.73 3.00 11.55
C LEU A 73 -5.17 3.27 11.08
N ASP A 74 -6.16 2.59 11.66
CA ASP A 74 -7.56 2.63 11.23
C ASP A 74 -8.47 2.99 12.43
N PRO A 75 -9.06 4.20 12.46
CA PRO A 75 -9.03 5.23 11.43
C PRO A 75 -7.69 6.00 11.36
N THR A 76 -7.39 6.58 10.20
CA THR A 76 -6.27 7.52 10.02
C THR A 76 -6.78 8.88 9.60
N ASP A 77 -6.12 9.93 10.11
CA ASP A 77 -6.32 11.29 9.63
C ASP A 77 -5.94 11.41 8.15
N LEU A 78 -6.67 12.26 7.45
CA LEU A 78 -6.35 12.75 6.12
C LEU A 78 -5.89 14.21 6.21
N VAL A 79 -5.03 14.60 5.28
CA VAL A 79 -4.49 15.97 5.25
C VAL A 79 -5.54 16.98 4.83
N ASP A 80 -5.55 18.13 5.49
CA ASP A 80 -6.36 19.28 5.06
C ASP A 80 -5.95 19.71 3.66
N VAL A 81 -6.94 20.04 2.81
CA VAL A 81 -6.69 20.43 1.43
C VAL A 81 -7.55 21.63 1.04
N LYS A 82 -6.97 22.52 0.25
CA LYS A 82 -7.67 23.65 -0.36
C LYS A 82 -7.51 23.55 -1.86
N PHE A 83 -8.62 23.65 -2.57
CA PHE A 83 -8.58 23.61 -4.02
C PHE A 83 -9.69 24.46 -4.65
N PRO A 84 -9.41 25.10 -5.79
CA PRO A 84 -10.43 25.77 -6.57
C PRO A 84 -11.27 24.71 -7.33
N VAL A 85 -12.59 24.79 -7.18
CA VAL A 85 -13.54 24.06 -8.04
C VAL A 85 -13.72 24.80 -9.36
N THR A 86 -13.77 26.14 -9.32
CA THR A 86 -13.74 27.09 -10.44
C THR A 86 -12.97 28.35 -10.02
N PRO A 87 -12.68 29.32 -10.91
CA PRO A 87 -12.06 30.58 -10.50
C PRO A 87 -12.87 31.36 -9.44
N HIS A 88 -14.17 31.06 -9.30
CA HIS A 88 -15.09 31.72 -8.39
C HIS A 88 -15.62 30.82 -7.26
N ILE A 89 -15.26 29.53 -7.27
CA ILE A 89 -15.73 28.54 -6.31
C ILE A 89 -14.52 27.84 -5.70
N TYR A 90 -14.38 27.94 -4.38
CA TYR A 90 -13.29 27.34 -3.63
C TYR A 90 -13.82 26.38 -2.59
N MET A 91 -13.08 25.30 -2.37
CA MET A 91 -13.38 24.32 -1.34
C MET A 91 -12.17 24.13 -0.43
N ASP A 92 -12.42 24.22 0.87
CA ASP A 92 -11.51 23.85 1.94
C ASP A 92 -12.05 22.56 2.55
N LEU A 93 -11.23 21.50 2.60
CA LEU A 93 -11.53 20.28 3.31
C LEU A 93 -10.60 20.20 4.52
N HIS A 94 -11.19 20.04 5.69
CA HIS A 94 -10.43 20.00 6.93
C HIS A 94 -10.89 18.89 7.85
N THR A 95 -10.01 18.51 8.77
CA THR A 95 -10.29 17.50 9.82
C THR A 95 -10.79 16.19 9.21
N GLY A 96 -10.16 15.77 8.12
CA GLY A 96 -10.55 14.57 7.41
C GLY A 96 -10.03 13.31 8.06
N TRP A 97 -10.75 12.21 7.90
CA TRP A 97 -10.30 10.90 8.34
C TRP A 97 -10.76 9.81 7.37
N LEU A 98 -10.06 8.69 7.41
CA LEU A 98 -10.20 7.52 6.56
C LEU A 98 -10.33 6.30 7.45
N GLN A 99 -11.27 5.42 7.13
CA GLN A 99 -11.45 4.16 7.84
C GLN A 99 -11.58 2.96 6.90
N ASN A 100 -11.55 1.77 7.48
CA ASN A 100 -11.60 0.47 6.83
C ASN A 100 -10.34 0.11 6.03
N LEU A 101 -9.21 0.77 6.30
CA LEU A 101 -7.91 0.37 5.76
C LEU A 101 -7.54 -1.06 6.19
N SER A 102 -7.92 -1.45 7.40
CA SER A 102 -7.70 -2.79 7.95
C SER A 102 -8.52 -3.88 7.26
N LEU A 103 -9.52 -3.54 6.44
CA LEU A 103 -10.33 -4.50 5.68
C LEU A 103 -9.68 -4.95 4.36
N LEU A 104 -8.37 -4.70 4.20
CA LEU A 104 -7.55 -5.12 3.07
C LEU A 104 -7.79 -6.59 2.71
N LYS A 105 -7.86 -6.92 1.43
CA LYS A 105 -7.88 -8.30 0.95
C LYS A 105 -7.00 -8.47 -0.28
N ARG A 106 -6.69 -9.73 -0.60
CA ARG A 106 -6.19 -10.06 -1.93
C ARG A 106 -7.31 -9.85 -2.96
N ALA A 107 -7.01 -9.13 -4.03
CA ALA A 107 -7.98 -8.75 -5.07
C ALA A 107 -7.63 -9.30 -6.46
N GLY A 108 -6.55 -10.06 -6.56
CA GLY A 108 -6.09 -10.69 -7.79
C GLY A 108 -4.98 -11.70 -7.55
N ARG A 109 -4.33 -12.11 -8.64
CA ARG A 109 -3.15 -12.98 -8.59
C ARG A 109 -1.95 -12.22 -8.04
N SER A 110 -1.09 -12.96 -7.36
CA SER A 110 0.19 -12.51 -6.85
C SER A 110 1.29 -13.34 -7.50
N ALA A 111 2.41 -12.70 -7.79
CA ALA A 111 3.56 -13.35 -8.38
C ALA A 111 4.82 -13.00 -7.59
N LEU A 112 5.73 -13.97 -7.53
CA LEU A 112 7.06 -13.80 -6.97
C LEU A 112 8.05 -14.24 -8.02
N THR A 113 9.02 -13.38 -8.33
CA THR A 113 10.09 -13.71 -9.27
C THR A 113 11.43 -13.55 -8.58
N TYR A 114 12.36 -14.44 -8.89
CA TYR A 114 13.74 -14.37 -8.41
C TYR A 114 14.67 -14.45 -9.60
N THR A 115 15.38 -13.36 -9.87
CA THR A 115 16.30 -13.26 -11.02
C THR A 115 17.51 -12.45 -10.59
N ASN A 116 18.73 -12.93 -10.87
CA ASN A 116 19.97 -12.18 -10.61
C ASN A 116 20.05 -11.59 -9.19
N ARG A 117 19.71 -12.39 -8.16
CA ARG A 117 19.72 -11.95 -6.76
C ARG A 117 18.77 -10.80 -6.44
N LEU A 118 17.82 -10.50 -7.32
CA LEU A 118 16.69 -9.62 -7.09
C LEU A 118 15.44 -10.47 -6.90
N ILE A 119 14.72 -10.23 -5.81
CA ILE A 119 13.40 -10.82 -5.57
C ILE A 119 12.34 -9.75 -5.81
N THR A 120 11.41 -9.98 -6.72
CA THR A 120 10.29 -9.07 -6.99
C THR A 120 8.99 -9.74 -6.59
N ALA A 121 8.25 -9.11 -5.68
CA ALA A 121 6.88 -9.43 -5.36
C ALA A 121 5.93 -8.48 -6.10
N ASP A 122 4.99 -9.05 -6.87
CA ASP A 122 3.94 -8.33 -7.59
C ASP A 122 2.59 -8.78 -7.05
N LEU A 123 1.85 -7.85 -6.45
CA LEU A 123 0.71 -8.14 -5.59
C LEU A 123 -0.49 -7.33 -6.05
N THR A 124 -1.66 -7.96 -6.09
CA THR A 124 -2.92 -7.26 -6.31
C THR A 124 -3.76 -7.28 -5.03
N LEU A 125 -3.79 -6.15 -4.35
CA LEU A 125 -4.54 -5.95 -3.12
C LEU A 125 -5.77 -5.09 -3.38
N GLY A 126 -6.73 -5.11 -2.47
CA GLY A 126 -7.93 -4.30 -2.61
C GLY A 126 -8.76 -4.18 -1.36
N TRP A 127 -9.78 -3.33 -1.48
CA TRP A 127 -10.77 -3.05 -0.45
C TRP A 127 -12.15 -3.07 -1.10
N ASP A 128 -13.11 -3.68 -0.41
CA ASP A 128 -14.51 -3.60 -0.84
C ASP A 128 -15.06 -2.20 -0.64
N GLU A 129 -14.72 -1.60 0.50
CA GLU A 129 -15.13 -0.26 0.86
C GLU A 129 -14.06 0.38 1.76
N ILE A 130 -13.69 1.61 1.40
CA ILE A 130 -12.97 2.54 2.25
C ILE A 130 -13.89 3.74 2.46
N ALA A 131 -14.19 4.06 3.72
CA ALA A 131 -15.01 5.23 4.04
C ALA A 131 -14.11 6.39 4.44
N PHE A 132 -14.51 7.60 4.08
CA PHE A 132 -13.81 8.82 4.42
C PHE A 132 -14.79 9.94 4.70
N ASP A 133 -14.37 10.82 5.59
CA ASP A 133 -15.20 11.89 6.08
C ASP A 133 -14.37 13.17 6.15
N TYR A 134 -15.01 14.30 5.90
CA TYR A 134 -14.41 15.62 6.03
C TYR A 134 -15.44 16.62 6.52
N ARG A 135 -14.95 17.69 7.14
CA ARG A 135 -15.69 18.94 7.16
C ARG A 135 -15.25 19.79 5.99
N TYR A 136 -16.20 20.46 5.35
CA TYR A 136 -15.91 21.32 4.22
C TYR A 136 -16.33 22.76 4.46
N LEU A 137 -15.60 23.68 3.84
CA LEU A 137 -15.95 25.08 3.67
C LEU A 137 -16.03 25.39 2.18
N LEU A 138 -17.23 25.61 1.68
CA LEU A 138 -17.51 25.99 0.30
C LEU A 138 -17.66 27.51 0.20
N ARG A 139 -16.81 28.16 -0.60
CA ARG A 139 -16.89 29.59 -0.88
C ARG A 139 -17.31 29.80 -2.32
N VAL A 140 -18.43 30.48 -2.51
CA VAL A 140 -18.99 30.85 -3.81
C VAL A 140 -19.10 32.37 -3.84
N LEU A 141 -18.19 33.05 -4.54
CA LEU A 141 -18.07 34.51 -4.50
C LEU A 141 -17.95 35.03 -3.05
N LEU A 142 -18.94 35.78 -2.57
CA LEU A 142 -18.99 36.36 -1.21
C LEU A 142 -19.75 35.47 -0.21
N ILE A 143 -20.33 34.36 -0.64
CA ILE A 143 -21.11 33.47 0.22
C ILE A 143 -20.23 32.30 0.66
N THR A 144 -20.20 32.05 1.97
CA THR A 144 -19.52 30.90 2.56
C THR A 144 -20.55 29.94 3.14
N ARG A 145 -20.38 28.65 2.86
CA ARG A 145 -21.17 27.54 3.40
C ARG A 145 -20.23 26.53 4.04
N GLN A 146 -20.71 25.87 5.08
CA GLN A 146 -19.99 24.79 5.73
C GLN A 146 -20.91 23.60 5.87
N GLY A 147 -20.33 22.41 5.95
CA GLY A 147 -21.06 21.19 6.19
C GLY A 147 -20.11 20.00 6.26
N ASP A 148 -20.71 18.83 6.28
CA ASP A 148 -20.00 17.57 6.36
C ASP A 148 -20.01 16.87 5.00
N LEU A 149 -18.90 16.23 4.68
CA LEU A 149 -18.72 15.42 3.50
C LEU A 149 -18.56 13.98 3.97
N HIS A 150 -19.46 13.12 3.50
CA HIS A 150 -19.40 11.68 3.72
C HIS A 150 -19.08 11.00 2.40
N GLY A 151 -18.04 10.17 2.39
CA GLY A 151 -17.50 9.58 1.18
C GLY A 151 -17.21 8.09 1.34
N GLN A 152 -17.39 7.36 0.26
CA GLN A 152 -17.04 5.95 0.16
C GLN A 152 -16.31 5.69 -1.15
N LEU A 153 -15.20 4.97 -1.08
CA LEU A 153 -14.45 4.44 -2.21
C LEU A 153 -14.62 2.91 -2.23
N SER A 154 -15.44 2.42 -3.15
CA SER A 154 -15.74 1.00 -3.26
C SER A 154 -14.94 0.31 -4.36
N GLN A 155 -14.72 -0.99 -4.22
CA GLN A 155 -14.08 -1.85 -5.23
C GLN A 155 -12.67 -1.36 -5.62
N LEU A 156 -11.92 -0.88 -4.63
CA LEU A 156 -10.56 -0.41 -4.84
C LEU A 156 -9.64 -1.60 -5.10
N LYS A 157 -8.81 -1.49 -6.15
CA LYS A 157 -7.74 -2.47 -6.44
C LYS A 157 -6.44 -1.74 -6.70
N VAL A 158 -5.43 -2.10 -5.93
CA VAL A 158 -4.08 -1.53 -5.99
C VAL A 158 -3.10 -2.63 -6.35
N ASN A 159 -2.22 -2.34 -7.30
CA ASN A 159 -1.04 -3.14 -7.57
C ASN A 159 0.13 -2.62 -6.75
N VAL A 160 0.79 -3.52 -6.04
CA VAL A 160 1.95 -3.24 -5.22
C VAL A 160 3.10 -4.07 -5.73
N VAL A 161 4.22 -3.43 -6.05
CA VAL A 161 5.42 -4.09 -6.53
C VAL A 161 6.58 -3.73 -5.63
N ILE A 162 7.15 -4.75 -4.99
CA ILE A 162 8.26 -4.62 -4.04
C ILE A 162 9.44 -5.43 -4.58
N ASP A 163 10.59 -4.79 -4.64
CA ASP A 163 11.86 -5.42 -5.00
C ASP A 163 12.73 -5.56 -3.76
N VAL A 164 13.43 -6.69 -3.63
CA VAL A 164 14.44 -6.93 -2.61
C VAL A 164 15.72 -7.35 -3.31
N ASP A 165 16.67 -6.43 -3.35
CA ASP A 165 17.98 -6.63 -3.94
C ASP A 165 18.93 -7.22 -2.88
N LEU A 166 19.42 -8.44 -3.14
CA LEU A 166 20.31 -9.17 -2.23
C LEU A 166 21.79 -8.87 -2.44
N ASP A 167 22.14 -8.04 -3.42
CA ASP A 167 23.47 -7.51 -3.62
C ASP A 167 23.63 -6.17 -2.90
N SER A 168 22.67 -5.26 -3.06
CA SER A 168 22.68 -3.95 -2.39
C SER A 168 21.98 -3.94 -1.02
N TYR A 169 21.26 -5.01 -0.67
CA TYR A 169 20.42 -5.10 0.54
C TYR A 169 19.36 -3.99 0.58
N GLN A 170 18.81 -3.65 -0.58
CA GLN A 170 17.75 -2.64 -0.70
C GLN A 170 16.39 -3.31 -0.84
N VAL A 171 15.43 -2.86 -0.03
CA VAL A 171 14.01 -3.12 -0.26
C VAL A 171 13.40 -1.88 -0.87
N THR A 172 12.79 -2.04 -2.05
CA THR A 172 12.30 -0.94 -2.84
C THR A 172 10.80 -1.09 -3.07
N LEU A 173 10.01 -0.11 -2.62
CA LEU A 173 8.63 0.02 -3.09
C LEU A 173 8.69 0.64 -4.49
N ARG A 174 8.63 -0.22 -5.52
CA ARG A 174 8.81 0.18 -6.92
C ARG A 174 7.53 0.73 -7.52
N ARG A 175 6.38 0.18 -7.13
CA ARG A 175 5.09 0.62 -7.66
C ARG A 175 4.00 0.47 -6.62
N LEU A 176 3.16 1.48 -6.54
CA LEU A 176 1.86 1.43 -5.89
C LEU A 176 0.90 2.18 -6.79
N SER A 177 0.06 1.45 -7.53
CA SER A 177 -0.79 2.04 -8.56
C SER A 177 -2.19 1.46 -8.57
N LEU A 178 -3.17 2.27 -8.97
CA LEU A 178 -4.54 1.83 -9.16
C LEU A 178 -4.67 0.94 -10.40
N ASN A 179 -5.08 -0.31 -10.21
CA ASN A 179 -5.46 -1.18 -11.33
C ASN A 179 -6.88 -0.84 -11.82
N GLN A 180 -7.74 -0.45 -10.90
CA GLN A 180 -9.10 0.00 -11.17
C GLN A 180 -9.38 1.17 -10.26
N SER A 181 -9.96 2.25 -10.80
CA SER A 181 -10.13 3.53 -10.10
C SER A 181 -11.03 3.48 -8.86
N GLY A 182 -11.65 2.34 -8.55
CA GLY A 182 -12.77 2.23 -7.62
C GLY A 182 -13.96 3.08 -8.06
N LYS A 183 -15.05 2.96 -7.32
CA LYS A 183 -16.22 3.85 -7.43
C LYS A 183 -16.24 4.77 -6.22
N VAL A 184 -16.20 6.07 -6.45
CA VAL A 184 -16.33 7.08 -5.40
C VAL A 184 -17.80 7.51 -5.34
N THR A 185 -18.38 7.43 -4.14
CA THR A 185 -19.70 7.97 -3.82
C THR A 185 -19.50 9.04 -2.76
N ILE A 186 -20.03 10.23 -2.97
CA ILE A 186 -19.90 11.37 -2.04
C ILE A 186 -21.28 11.94 -1.78
N SER A 187 -21.58 12.15 -0.51
CA SER A 187 -22.71 12.93 -0.02
C SER A 187 -22.19 14.19 0.65
N LEU A 188 -22.87 15.31 0.41
CA LEU A 188 -22.58 16.59 1.04
C LEU A 188 -23.79 16.98 1.87
N GLU A 189 -23.56 17.17 3.16
CA GLU A 189 -24.53 17.76 4.06
C GLU A 189 -24.37 19.28 4.08
N GLY A 190 -25.46 20.01 4.30
CA GLY A 190 -25.50 21.47 4.18
C GLY A 190 -25.98 21.92 2.81
N HIS A 191 -26.80 22.99 2.79
CA HIS A 191 -27.53 23.43 1.60
C HIS A 191 -26.59 23.99 0.52
N ILE A 192 -26.15 23.13 -0.40
CA ILE A 192 -25.43 23.50 -1.62
C ILE A 192 -26.45 23.84 -2.71
N LEU A 193 -26.15 24.85 -3.52
CA LEU A 193 -27.00 25.20 -4.66
C LEU A 193 -26.93 24.09 -5.72
N ASP A 194 -28.08 23.57 -6.14
CA ASP A 194 -28.22 22.49 -7.13
C ASP A 194 -27.38 22.74 -8.40
N LYS A 195 -27.28 24.01 -8.83
CA LYS A 195 -26.56 24.41 -10.04
C LYS A 195 -25.06 24.14 -10.00
N ILE A 196 -24.43 24.20 -8.82
CA ILE A 196 -22.98 23.97 -8.67
C ILE A 196 -22.67 22.60 -8.06
N TYR A 197 -23.69 21.88 -7.60
CA TYR A 197 -23.55 20.62 -6.88
C TYR A 197 -22.78 19.57 -7.69
N ASN A 198 -23.18 19.34 -8.95
CA ASN A 198 -22.51 18.37 -9.82
C ASN A 198 -21.04 18.72 -10.09
N LEU A 199 -20.74 20.01 -10.24
CA LEU A 199 -19.39 20.50 -10.49
C LEU A 199 -18.49 20.29 -9.26
N VAL A 200 -19.02 20.62 -8.08
CA VAL A 200 -18.36 20.39 -6.79
C VAL A 200 -18.12 18.89 -6.56
N LEU A 201 -19.10 18.03 -6.83
CA LEU A 201 -18.95 16.58 -6.69
C LEU A 201 -17.88 15.99 -7.62
N LYS A 202 -17.80 16.44 -8.88
CA LYS A 202 -16.77 15.99 -9.83
C LYS A 202 -15.37 16.38 -9.34
N ALA A 203 -15.21 17.62 -8.87
CA ALA A 203 -13.97 18.12 -8.29
C ALA A 203 -13.55 17.32 -7.04
N LEU A 204 -14.48 17.14 -6.10
CA LEU A 204 -14.29 16.35 -4.89
C LEU A 204 -13.89 14.92 -5.19
N THR A 205 -14.57 14.25 -6.12
CA THR A 205 -14.27 12.87 -6.50
C THR A 205 -12.81 12.71 -6.93
N LYS A 206 -12.30 13.65 -7.73
CA LYS A 206 -10.89 13.64 -8.17
C LYS A 206 -9.93 13.88 -7.00
N VAL A 207 -10.19 14.91 -6.20
CA VAL A 207 -9.33 15.30 -5.08
C VAL A 207 -9.31 14.23 -3.99
N CYS A 208 -10.46 13.77 -3.52
CA CYS A 208 -10.56 12.75 -2.48
C CYS A 208 -9.89 11.44 -2.90
N LYS A 209 -10.09 11.01 -4.16
CA LYS A 209 -9.41 9.82 -4.68
C LYS A 209 -7.89 9.96 -4.60
N GLN A 210 -7.34 11.12 -4.97
CA GLN A 210 -5.90 11.37 -4.89
C GLN A 210 -5.40 11.35 -3.44
N LEU A 211 -6.13 12.02 -2.53
CA LEU A 211 -5.77 12.06 -1.12
C LEU A 211 -5.76 10.67 -0.49
N ILE A 212 -6.77 9.85 -0.79
CA ILE A 212 -6.83 8.46 -0.30
C ILE A 212 -5.63 7.67 -0.81
N MET A 213 -5.28 7.80 -2.10
CA MET A 213 -4.13 7.10 -2.66
C MET A 213 -2.80 7.54 -2.04
N ASN A 214 -2.59 8.84 -1.88
CA ASN A 214 -1.41 9.39 -1.23
C ASN A 214 -1.30 8.94 0.23
N THR A 215 -2.43 8.86 0.94
CA THR A 215 -2.48 8.32 2.31
C THR A 215 -2.12 6.84 2.34
N ILE A 216 -2.73 6.01 1.49
CA ILE A 216 -2.39 4.57 1.39
C ILE A 216 -0.90 4.38 1.13
N GLN A 217 -0.33 5.14 0.17
CA GLN A 217 1.10 5.09 -0.16
C GLN A 217 1.98 5.49 1.02
N SER A 218 1.66 6.59 1.70
CA SER A 218 2.40 7.06 2.87
C SER A 218 2.36 6.03 4.00
N LYS A 219 1.19 5.48 4.33
CA LYS A 219 1.05 4.47 5.38
C LYS A 219 1.76 3.17 5.02
N ALA A 220 1.64 2.69 3.79
CA ALA A 220 2.37 1.51 3.32
C ALA A 220 3.89 1.69 3.45
N SER A 221 4.41 2.86 3.07
CA SER A 221 5.83 3.19 3.16
C SER A 221 6.32 3.21 4.62
N ASN A 222 5.54 3.81 5.53
CA ASN A 222 5.87 3.86 6.94
C ASN A 222 5.87 2.46 7.59
N ILE A 223 4.92 1.61 7.21
CA ILE A 223 4.85 0.22 7.68
C ILE A 223 6.10 -0.55 7.23
N VAL A 224 6.46 -0.47 5.95
CA VAL A 224 7.63 -1.17 5.41
C VAL A 224 8.92 -0.65 6.07
N GLN A 225 9.07 0.67 6.22
CA GLN A 225 10.21 1.28 6.91
C GLN A 225 10.33 0.80 8.36
N SER A 226 9.24 0.88 9.14
CA SER A 226 9.22 0.45 10.54
C SER A 226 9.66 -1.00 10.71
N LYS A 227 9.20 -1.89 9.82
CA LYS A 227 9.59 -3.29 9.86
C LYS A 227 11.00 -3.54 9.38
N MET A 228 11.49 -2.71 8.46
CA MET A 228 12.89 -2.76 8.07
C MET A 228 13.79 -2.40 9.26
N ASP A 229 13.39 -1.38 10.02
CA ASP A 229 14.11 -0.96 11.22
C ASP A 229 14.12 -2.07 12.28
N GLU A 230 12.99 -2.76 12.51
CA GLU A 230 12.92 -3.94 13.39
C GLU A 230 13.83 -5.09 12.93
N ILE A 231 13.90 -5.36 11.62
CA ILE A 231 14.76 -6.41 11.05
C ILE A 231 16.23 -6.05 11.27
N ASN A 232 16.60 -4.81 10.96
CA ASN A 232 17.97 -4.31 11.13
C ASN A 232 18.40 -4.34 12.60
N GLU A 233 17.50 -4.03 13.54
CA GLU A 233 17.78 -4.15 14.97
C GLU A 233 18.05 -5.61 15.38
N LYS A 234 17.25 -6.56 14.89
CA LYS A 234 17.37 -7.99 15.20
C LYS A 234 18.60 -8.65 14.58
N ILE A 235 19.02 -8.23 13.39
CA ILE A 235 20.26 -8.69 12.74
C ILE A 235 21.50 -8.25 13.56
N GLY A 236 21.36 -7.17 14.34
CA GLY A 236 22.28 -6.76 15.39
C GLY A 236 23.55 -6.06 14.88
N LYS A 237 24.14 -5.24 15.77
CA LYS A 237 25.34 -4.39 15.56
C LYS A 237 26.61 -5.12 15.06
N ASN A 238 26.57 -6.46 14.93
CA ASN A 238 27.69 -7.32 14.55
C ASN A 238 27.68 -7.74 13.07
N HIS A 239 26.68 -7.30 12.29
CA HIS A 239 26.67 -7.46 10.83
C HIS A 239 26.99 -6.12 10.16
N ASN A 240 27.96 -6.13 9.22
CA ASN A 240 28.35 -4.96 8.43
C ASN A 240 27.35 -4.61 7.31
N VAL A 241 26.16 -5.20 7.32
CA VAL A 241 25.18 -5.05 6.25
C VAL A 241 23.81 -4.80 6.86
N VAL A 242 23.25 -3.64 6.56
CA VAL A 242 21.91 -3.22 6.94
C VAL A 242 21.05 -3.13 5.70
N PHE A 243 19.80 -3.54 5.81
CA PHE A 243 18.85 -3.31 4.73
C PHE A 243 18.41 -1.85 4.72
N THR A 244 18.22 -1.30 3.54
CA THR A 244 17.70 0.07 3.38
C THR A 244 16.39 0.03 2.63
N PHE A 245 15.43 0.83 3.08
CA PHE A 245 14.16 0.99 2.37
C PHE A 245 14.23 2.20 1.45
N VAL A 246 13.83 2.00 0.19
CA VAL A 246 13.76 3.03 -0.83
C VAL A 246 12.34 3.09 -1.36
N ASN A 247 11.66 4.22 -1.16
CA ASN A 247 10.37 4.46 -1.80
C ASN A 247 10.57 5.18 -3.13
N LEU A 248 10.33 4.48 -4.24
CA LEU A 248 10.38 5.07 -5.58
C LEU A 248 9.01 5.53 -6.08
N VAL A 249 7.96 5.35 -5.28
CA VAL A 249 6.64 5.87 -5.59
C VAL A 249 6.61 7.33 -5.17
N GLU A 250 6.57 8.23 -6.14
CA GLU A 250 6.35 9.64 -5.89
C GLU A 250 4.88 9.88 -5.53
N ALA A 251 4.61 10.72 -4.52
CA ALA A 251 3.25 11.15 -4.25
C ALA A 251 2.82 12.10 -5.37
N GLU A 252 1.71 11.80 -6.05
CA GLU A 252 1.23 12.73 -7.07
C GLU A 252 0.72 14.00 -6.38
N PRO A 253 1.05 15.19 -6.92
CA PRO A 253 0.52 16.44 -6.39
C PRO A 253 -1.00 16.41 -6.51
N VAL A 254 -1.71 16.99 -5.52
CA VAL A 254 -3.15 17.18 -5.64
C VAL A 254 -3.39 17.98 -6.92
N PRO A 255 -4.13 17.43 -7.90
CA PRO A 255 -4.20 18.02 -9.23
C PRO A 255 -4.83 19.40 -9.15
N ALA A 256 -4.20 20.38 -9.78
CA ALA A 256 -4.92 21.59 -10.17
C ALA A 256 -6.13 21.16 -11.01
N ILE A 257 -7.32 21.61 -10.64
CA ILE A 257 -8.53 21.28 -11.39
C ILE A 257 -8.47 22.09 -12.70
N VAL A 258 -8.12 21.41 -13.80
CA VAL A 258 -8.12 21.98 -15.14
C VAL A 258 -9.57 22.11 -15.58
N TYR A 259 -9.96 23.33 -15.94
CA TYR A 259 -11.28 23.65 -16.47
C TYR A 259 -11.35 23.12 -17.92
N GLU A 260 -12.21 22.13 -18.17
CA GLU A 260 -12.69 21.88 -19.52
C GLU A 260 -13.87 22.84 -19.73
N ASP A 261 -13.64 23.86 -20.56
CA ASP A 261 -14.65 24.84 -21.00
C ASP A 261 -15.76 24.19 -21.84
#